data_AF-A0A935MDV8-F1
#
_entry.id   AF-A0A935MDV8-F1
#
_cell.length_a   1.000
_cell.length_b   1.000
_cell.length_c   1.000
_cell.angle_alpha   90.00
_cell.angle_beta   90.00
_cell.angle_gamma   90.00
#
_symmetry.space_group_name_H-M   'P 1'
#
loop_
_entity.id
_entity.type
_entity.pdbx_description
1 polymer ?
#
loop_
_entity_poly.entity_id
_entity_poly.type
_entity_poly.pdbx_seq_one_letter_code
_entity_poly.pdbx_strand_id
1 'polypeptide(L)'
;MAKSRILVSVHRFMEEVQRFRNLEKDSQLIFGMARGLVYDYYSSSRILMTKSLLVDKEPLEPIAFPSKGYEQFIVNTRLLFPEAKILLAIRDPLSTIWSMQARTWGESLTSAGARRFTLEEYAENWSSCAELVARHQFEPNTYIVQFGRLVNDPMNESKRIFEFLHIRNGIPFQPRPTHSVGFTKEDQANILRIVKPQLELLASKGISEL
;
A
#
# COMPACT_ATOMS: atom_id res chain seq x y z
N MET A 1 10.47 9.56 -16.15
CA MET A 1 11.42 8.91 -15.21
C MET A 1 10.64 8.02 -14.27
N ALA A 2 10.92 6.72 -14.25
CA ALA A 2 10.36 5.81 -13.25
C ALA A 2 10.87 6.25 -11.87
N LYS A 3 9.95 6.53 -10.93
CA LYS A 3 10.34 6.78 -9.54
C LYS A 3 10.83 5.45 -8.97
N SER A 4 12.10 5.39 -8.58
CA SER A 4 12.65 4.21 -7.89
C SER A 4 11.82 3.94 -6.62
N ARG A 5 11.42 2.68 -6.42
CA ARG A 5 10.60 2.23 -5.28
C ARG A 5 11.54 1.78 -4.14
N ILE A 6 12.15 2.75 -3.46
CA ILE A 6 13.27 2.49 -2.54
C ILE A 6 12.91 1.51 -1.43
N LEU A 7 11.71 1.61 -0.85
CA LEU A 7 11.27 0.69 0.20
C LEU A 7 11.10 -0.74 -0.33
N VAL A 8 10.64 -0.91 -1.58
CA VAL A 8 10.56 -2.23 -2.22
C VAL A 8 11.96 -2.80 -2.44
N SER A 9 12.90 -2.00 -2.93
CA SER A 9 14.30 -2.42 -3.12
C SER A 9 14.94 -2.85 -1.80
N VAL A 10 14.75 -2.06 -0.74
CA VAL A 10 15.29 -2.38 0.58
C VAL A 10 14.62 -3.61 1.18
N HIS A 11 13.31 -3.78 1.02
CA HIS A 11 12.63 -5.01 1.41
C HIS A 11 13.22 -6.24 0.73
N ARG A 12 13.47 -6.21 -0.59
CA ARG A 12 14.11 -7.32 -1.32
C ARG A 12 15.52 -7.59 -0.84
N PHE A 13 16.29 -6.54 -0.56
CA PHE A 13 17.61 -6.67 0.05
C PHE A 13 17.54 -7.39 1.41
N MET A 14 16.58 -7.02 2.27
CA MET A 14 16.38 -7.66 3.57
C MET A 14 15.98 -9.14 3.43
N GLU A 15 15.09 -9.47 2.50
CA GLU A 15 14.71 -10.87 2.21
C GLU A 15 15.90 -11.69 1.76
N GLU A 16 16.78 -11.13 0.92
CA GLU A 16 17.96 -11.84 0.42
C GLU A 16 18.97 -12.06 1.55
N VAL A 17 19.24 -11.04 2.38
CA VAL A 17 20.12 -11.17 3.55
C VAL A 17 19.67 -12.28 4.49
N GLN A 18 18.36 -12.39 4.76
CA GLN A 18 17.81 -13.38 5.68
C GLN A 18 18.08 -14.83 5.26
N ARG A 19 18.43 -15.08 3.98
CA ARG A 19 18.81 -16.42 3.50
C ARG A 19 20.20 -16.84 3.98
N PHE A 20 21.04 -15.89 4.39
CA PHE A 20 22.42 -16.12 4.79
C PHE A 20 22.54 -16.15 6.32
N ARG A 21 22.46 -17.35 6.91
CA ARG A 21 22.53 -17.55 8.38
C ARG A 21 23.77 -16.93 9.03
N ASN A 22 24.87 -16.85 8.31
CA ASN A 22 26.13 -16.24 8.79
C ASN A 22 26.06 -14.71 8.96
N LEU A 23 25.05 -14.05 8.39
CA LEU A 23 24.82 -12.60 8.52
C LEU A 23 23.92 -12.23 9.71
N GLU A 24 23.37 -13.20 10.44
CA GLU A 24 22.48 -12.95 11.57
C GLU A 24 23.15 -12.12 12.68
N LYS A 25 24.43 -12.40 12.94
CA LYS A 25 25.28 -11.64 13.88
C LYS A 25 25.46 -10.16 13.49
N ASP A 26 25.32 -9.84 12.21
CA ASP A 26 25.50 -8.50 11.64
C ASP A 26 24.16 -7.80 11.36
N SER A 27 23.04 -8.39 11.82
CA SER A 27 21.68 -7.90 11.56
C SER A 27 21.48 -6.41 11.85
N GLN A 28 21.97 -5.92 13.00
CA GLN A 28 21.87 -4.50 13.37
C GLN A 28 22.61 -3.58 12.39
N LEU A 29 23.80 -3.98 11.94
CA LEU A 29 24.57 -3.23 10.95
C LEU A 29 23.82 -3.18 9.61
N ILE A 30 23.27 -4.32 9.18
CA ILE A 30 22.51 -4.43 7.94
C ILE A 30 21.26 -3.55 7.98
N PHE A 31 20.51 -3.57 9.08
CA PHE A 31 19.37 -2.66 9.27
C PHE A 31 19.80 -1.19 9.24
N GLY A 32 20.95 -0.87 9.84
CA GLY A 32 21.54 0.47 9.77
C GLY A 32 21.85 0.91 8.33
N MET A 33 22.48 0.04 7.54
CA MET A 33 22.78 0.30 6.13
C MET A 33 21.50 0.46 5.29
N ALA A 34 20.53 -0.43 5.50
CA ALA A 34 19.24 -0.38 4.83
C ALA A 34 18.50 0.94 5.11
N ARG A 35 18.47 1.40 6.37
CA ARG A 35 17.92 2.72 6.72
C ARG A 35 18.70 3.86 6.06
N GLY A 36 20.04 3.79 6.06
CA GLY A 36 20.91 4.77 5.41
C GLY A 36 20.57 4.95 3.94
N LEU A 37 20.41 3.85 3.20
CA LEU A 37 20.02 3.88 1.78
C LEU A 37 18.67 4.58 1.53
N VAL A 38 17.68 4.35 2.40
CA VAL A 38 16.37 5.04 2.31
C VAL A 38 16.54 6.54 2.55
N TYR A 39 17.28 6.93 3.61
CA TYR A 39 17.49 8.34 3.90
C TYR A 39 18.28 9.06 2.82
N ASP A 40 19.30 8.43 2.24
CA ASP A 40 20.11 8.97 1.15
C ASP A 40 19.28 9.16 -0.13
N TYR A 41 18.38 8.22 -0.42
CA TYR A 41 17.42 8.36 -1.52
C TYR A 41 16.53 9.60 -1.31
N TYR A 42 16.02 9.81 -0.10
CA TYR A 42 15.15 10.94 0.18
C TYR A 42 15.89 12.27 0.29
N SER A 43 17.10 12.29 0.82
CA SER A 43 17.92 13.51 0.94
C SER A 43 18.37 14.02 -0.43
N SER A 44 18.77 13.12 -1.33
CA SER A 44 19.15 13.45 -2.71
C SER A 44 18.00 13.95 -3.58
N SER A 45 16.74 13.62 -3.23
CA SER A 45 15.56 13.97 -4.01
C SER A 45 15.09 15.44 -3.88
N ARG A 46 15.83 16.33 -3.19
CA ARG A 46 15.44 17.71 -2.81
C ARG A 46 14.20 17.81 -1.91
N ILE A 47 13.67 16.69 -1.41
CA ILE A 47 12.41 16.65 -0.64
C ILE A 47 12.59 17.09 0.82
N LEU A 48 13.80 17.03 1.39
CA LEU A 48 13.98 17.19 2.84
C LEU A 48 14.21 18.61 3.37
N MET A 49 14.62 19.57 2.54
CA MET A 49 14.79 20.94 3.04
C MET A 49 13.43 21.51 3.45
N THR A 50 13.28 21.79 4.75
CA THR A 50 12.10 22.37 5.41
C THR A 50 10.82 21.51 5.48
N LYS A 51 10.88 20.21 5.19
CA LYS A 51 9.72 19.31 5.35
C LYS A 51 9.75 18.63 6.71
N SER A 52 8.65 18.75 7.46
CA SER A 52 8.46 18.12 8.78
C SER A 52 7.93 16.68 8.70
N LEU A 53 7.51 16.23 7.52
CA LEU A 53 6.94 14.90 7.30
C LEU A 53 7.39 14.38 5.94
N LEU A 54 7.87 13.14 5.94
CA LEU A 54 8.14 12.35 4.75
C LEU A 54 6.98 11.39 4.53
N VAL A 55 6.42 11.39 3.34
CA VAL A 55 5.34 10.48 2.95
C VAL A 55 5.80 9.67 1.76
N ASP A 56 5.96 8.36 1.97
CA ASP A 56 6.13 7.39 0.90
C ASP A 56 4.78 6.75 0.58
N LYS A 57 4.48 6.61 -0.71
CA LYS A 57 3.29 5.92 -1.20
C LYS A 57 3.73 4.73 -2.02
N GLU A 58 3.58 3.55 -1.44
CA GLU A 58 3.87 2.29 -2.11
C GLU A 58 2.57 1.54 -2.45
N PRO A 59 2.15 1.51 -3.73
CA PRO A 59 0.98 0.71 -4.09
C PRO A 59 1.33 -0.79 -4.05
N LEU A 60 0.51 -1.57 -3.34
CA LEU A 60 0.66 -3.02 -3.19
C LEU A 60 0.16 -3.74 -4.46
N GLU A 61 0.97 -3.62 -5.52
CA GLU A 61 0.65 -4.10 -6.85
C GLU A 61 1.39 -5.42 -7.15
N PRO A 62 0.76 -6.36 -7.88
CA PRO A 62 1.33 -7.68 -8.15
C PRO A 62 2.70 -7.63 -8.84
N ILE A 63 2.97 -6.56 -9.59
CA ILE A 63 4.25 -6.44 -10.32
C ILE A 63 5.44 -6.17 -9.38
N ALA A 64 5.26 -5.43 -8.29
CA ALA A 64 6.32 -5.22 -7.30
C ALA A 64 6.42 -6.39 -6.31
N PHE A 65 5.29 -7.06 -6.07
CA PHE A 65 5.18 -8.18 -5.15
C PHE A 65 4.56 -9.40 -5.86
N PRO A 66 5.27 -10.02 -6.82
CA PRO A 66 4.75 -11.18 -7.55
C PRO A 66 4.42 -12.36 -6.63
N SER A 67 5.11 -12.47 -5.50
CA SER A 67 4.85 -13.47 -4.45
C SER A 67 3.78 -13.07 -3.43
N LYS A 68 3.09 -11.92 -3.62
CA LYS A 68 2.13 -11.35 -2.66
C LYS A 68 2.72 -11.17 -1.24
N GLY A 69 4.03 -10.94 -1.12
CA GLY A 69 4.79 -10.79 0.13
C GLY A 69 4.54 -9.50 0.93
N TYR A 70 3.33 -8.96 0.85
CA TYR A 70 2.95 -7.66 1.40
C TYR A 70 3.06 -7.57 2.94
N GLU A 71 2.75 -8.66 3.64
CA GLU A 71 2.92 -8.77 5.10
C GLU A 71 4.39 -8.55 5.47
N GLN A 72 5.29 -9.30 4.83
CA GLN A 72 6.72 -9.22 5.09
C GLN A 72 7.28 -7.84 4.74
N PHE A 73 6.70 -7.16 3.74
CA PHE A 73 7.04 -5.77 3.41
C PHE A 73 6.68 -4.81 4.55
N ILE A 74 5.48 -4.92 5.13
CA ILE A 74 5.04 -4.11 6.28
C ILE A 74 5.96 -4.39 7.49
N VAL A 75 6.22 -5.65 7.80
CA VAL A 75 7.11 -6.05 8.89
C VAL A 75 8.50 -5.46 8.72
N ASN A 76 9.11 -5.62 7.54
CA ASN A 76 10.44 -5.06 7.27
C ASN A 76 10.44 -3.53 7.36
N THR A 77 9.38 -2.87 6.90
CA THR A 77 9.26 -1.41 6.99
C THR A 77 9.21 -0.97 8.46
N ARG A 78 8.47 -1.68 9.32
CA ARG A 78 8.43 -1.40 10.78
C ARG A 78 9.78 -1.66 11.46
N LEU A 79 10.52 -2.69 11.06
CA LEU A 79 11.86 -2.95 11.59
C LEU A 79 12.85 -1.84 11.22
N LEU A 80 12.73 -1.30 10.00
CA LEU A 80 13.55 -0.19 9.53
C LEU A 80 13.13 1.14 10.18
N PHE A 81 11.83 1.36 10.36
CA PHE A 81 11.30 2.61 10.90
C PHE A 81 10.23 2.32 11.97
N PRO A 82 10.64 2.01 13.22
CA PRO A 82 9.70 1.61 14.29
C PRO A 82 8.64 2.68 14.61
N GLU A 83 9.02 3.95 14.46
CA GLU A 83 8.14 5.12 14.70
C GLU A 83 7.31 5.51 13.47
N ALA A 84 7.44 4.80 12.35
CA ALA A 84 6.69 5.13 11.15
C ALA A 84 5.19 4.89 11.35
N LYS A 85 4.40 5.86 10.89
CA LYS A 85 2.95 5.75 10.81
C LYS A 85 2.55 5.16 9.46
N ILE A 86 1.79 4.08 9.48
CA ILE A 86 1.35 3.34 8.30
C ILE A 86 -0.13 3.64 8.05
N LEU A 87 -0.42 4.13 6.85
CA LEU A 87 -1.80 4.34 6.39
C LEU A 87 -2.13 3.25 5.38
N LEU A 88 -3.06 2.37 5.74
CA LEU A 88 -3.56 1.34 4.83
C LEU A 88 -4.86 1.84 4.22
N ALA A 89 -4.80 2.27 2.96
CA ALA A 89 -5.97 2.73 2.23
C ALA A 89 -6.66 1.58 1.51
N ILE A 90 -7.96 1.43 1.75
CA ILE A 90 -8.80 0.44 1.10
C ILE A 90 -10.01 1.10 0.44
N ARG A 91 -10.34 0.64 -0.76
CA ARG A 91 -11.43 1.15 -1.58
C ARG A 91 -12.30 0.00 -2.09
N ASP A 92 -13.53 0.32 -2.46
CA ASP A 92 -14.43 -0.55 -3.23
C ASP A 92 -13.67 -1.40 -4.28
N PRO A 93 -13.88 -2.74 -4.29
CA PRO A 93 -13.15 -3.65 -5.16
C PRO A 93 -13.39 -3.37 -6.64
N LEU A 94 -14.63 -3.09 -7.07
CA LEU A 94 -14.94 -2.87 -8.48
C LEU A 94 -14.21 -1.65 -9.02
N SER A 95 -14.25 -0.54 -8.29
CA SER A 95 -13.57 0.70 -8.64
C SER A 95 -12.05 0.54 -8.65
N THR A 96 -11.51 -0.24 -7.70
CA THR A 96 -10.07 -0.51 -7.60
C THR A 96 -9.59 -1.35 -8.76
N ILE A 97 -10.28 -2.46 -9.05
CA ILE A 97 -9.92 -3.40 -10.12
C ILE A 97 -10.06 -2.72 -11.48
N TRP A 98 -11.10 -1.91 -11.70
CA TRP A 98 -11.23 -1.09 -12.91
C TRP A 98 -10.04 -0.14 -13.09
N SER A 99 -9.66 0.58 -12.03
CA SER A 99 -8.49 1.46 -12.07
C SER A 99 -7.18 0.71 -12.32
N MET A 100 -7.05 -0.53 -11.86
CA MET A 100 -5.86 -1.35 -12.10
C MET A 100 -5.82 -1.89 -13.52
N GLN A 101 -6.96 -2.33 -14.07
CA GLN A 101 -7.05 -2.85 -15.43
C GLN A 101 -6.76 -1.79 -16.49
N ALA A 102 -7.13 -0.54 -16.23
CA ALA A 102 -6.85 0.58 -17.12
C ALA A 102 -5.35 0.94 -17.23
N ARG A 103 -4.48 0.31 -16.42
CA ARG A 103 -3.03 0.54 -16.44
C ARG A 103 -2.33 -0.54 -17.26
N THR A 104 -1.32 -0.14 -18.01
CA THR A 104 -0.35 -1.08 -18.57
C THR A 104 0.73 -1.34 -17.52
N TRP A 105 0.84 -2.59 -17.09
CA TRP A 105 1.88 -3.02 -16.16
C TRP A 105 3.03 -3.61 -16.98
N GLY A 106 4.28 -3.26 -16.70
CA GLY A 106 5.43 -3.95 -17.30
C GLY A 106 6.38 -3.11 -18.15
N GLU A 107 6.54 -1.85 -17.77
CA GLU A 107 7.88 -1.25 -17.72
C GLU A 107 8.24 -1.03 -16.24
N SER A 108 8.34 -2.11 -15.46
CA SER A 108 8.76 -2.03 -14.05
C SER A 108 10.13 -2.65 -13.85
N LEU A 109 10.76 -2.32 -12.72
CA LEU A 109 12.06 -2.84 -12.29
C LEU A 109 12.10 -4.38 -12.08
N THR A 110 10.97 -5.07 -12.22
CA THR A 110 10.79 -6.47 -11.79
C THR A 110 10.33 -7.41 -12.91
N SER A 111 9.90 -6.91 -14.07
CA SER A 111 9.54 -7.74 -15.22
C SER A 111 9.89 -7.03 -16.52
N ALA A 112 10.58 -7.74 -17.42
CA ALA A 112 11.05 -7.22 -18.70
C ALA A 112 9.93 -7.05 -19.74
N GLY A 113 8.70 -7.50 -19.46
CA GLY A 113 7.58 -7.48 -20.40
C GLY A 113 6.31 -6.85 -19.84
N ALA A 114 5.59 -6.15 -20.73
CA ALA A 114 4.23 -5.69 -20.47
C ALA A 114 3.32 -6.89 -20.16
N ARG A 115 2.74 -6.93 -18.96
CA ARG A 115 1.77 -7.93 -18.53
C ARG A 115 0.43 -7.26 -18.25
N ARG A 116 -0.62 -7.82 -18.81
CA ARG A 116 -1.99 -7.55 -18.33
C ARG A 116 -2.39 -8.71 -17.44
N PHE A 117 -2.93 -8.39 -16.26
CA PHE A 117 -3.50 -9.39 -15.37
C PHE A 117 -4.97 -9.62 -15.74
N THR A 118 -5.47 -10.83 -15.46
CA THR A 118 -6.89 -11.15 -15.60
C THR A 118 -7.72 -10.48 -14.51
N LEU A 119 -9.04 -10.47 -14.66
CA LEU A 119 -9.93 -9.93 -13.62
C LEU A 119 -9.84 -10.75 -12.33
N GLU A 120 -9.68 -12.06 -12.44
CA GLU A 120 -9.46 -12.96 -11.32
C GLU A 120 -8.18 -12.61 -10.57
N GLU A 121 -7.07 -12.39 -11.28
CA GLU A 121 -5.79 -12.00 -10.66
C GLU A 121 -5.90 -10.65 -9.93
N TYR A 122 -6.61 -9.67 -10.50
CA TYR A 122 -6.86 -8.40 -9.82
C TYR A 122 -7.76 -8.56 -8.59
N ALA A 123 -8.81 -9.38 -8.69
CA ALA A 123 -9.72 -9.66 -7.58
C ALA A 123 -9.01 -10.38 -6.43
N GLU A 124 -8.20 -11.39 -6.75
CA GLU A 124 -7.36 -12.06 -5.76
C GLU A 124 -6.35 -11.12 -5.12
N ASN A 125 -5.75 -10.21 -5.90
CA ASN A 125 -4.83 -9.22 -5.34
C ASN A 125 -5.54 -8.28 -4.37
N TRP A 126 -6.74 -7.82 -4.72
CA TRP A 126 -7.56 -7.02 -3.83
C TRP A 126 -7.89 -7.80 -2.55
N SER A 127 -8.30 -9.06 -2.67
CA SER A 127 -8.60 -9.92 -1.51
C SER A 127 -7.37 -10.09 -0.59
N SER A 128 -6.18 -10.32 -1.15
CA SER A 128 -4.95 -10.39 -0.34
C SER A 128 -4.65 -9.06 0.38
N CYS A 129 -4.88 -7.92 -0.26
CA CYS A 129 -4.70 -6.61 0.38
C CYS A 129 -5.76 -6.34 1.47
N ALA A 130 -7.01 -6.72 1.23
CA ALA A 130 -8.11 -6.62 2.19
C ALA A 130 -7.84 -7.45 3.46
N GLU A 131 -7.25 -8.63 3.29
CA GLU A 131 -6.86 -9.47 4.43
C GLU A 131 -5.77 -8.80 5.29
N LEU A 132 -4.77 -8.16 4.69
CA LEU A 132 -3.76 -7.38 5.43
C LEU A 132 -4.39 -6.25 6.22
N VAL A 133 -5.30 -5.49 5.60
CA VAL A 133 -6.05 -4.43 6.28
C VAL A 133 -6.78 -4.97 7.50
N ALA A 134 -7.46 -6.11 7.35
CA ALA A 134 -8.17 -6.78 8.43
C ALA A 134 -7.24 -7.24 9.57
N ARG A 135 -6.02 -7.66 9.27
CA ARG A 135 -5.01 -8.11 10.25
C ARG A 135 -4.39 -6.94 11.01
N HIS A 136 -4.01 -5.87 10.32
CA HIS A 136 -3.23 -4.78 10.91
C HIS A 136 -4.08 -3.64 11.51
N GLN A 137 -5.42 -3.72 11.46
CA GLN A 137 -6.31 -2.62 11.87
C GLN A 137 -6.13 -2.12 13.33
N PHE A 138 -5.61 -2.97 14.22
CA PHE A 138 -5.43 -2.65 15.64
C PHE A 138 -3.95 -2.47 16.02
N GLU A 139 -3.05 -2.48 15.04
CA GLU A 139 -1.65 -2.29 15.34
C GLU A 139 -1.34 -0.84 15.73
N PRO A 140 -0.42 -0.62 16.68
CA PRO A 140 0.12 0.70 16.94
C PRO A 140 0.69 1.32 15.67
N ASN A 141 0.53 2.63 15.55
CA ASN A 141 0.97 3.40 14.39
C ASN A 141 0.38 2.92 13.05
N THR A 142 -0.79 2.26 13.05
CA THR A 142 -1.57 1.99 11.84
C THR A 142 -2.88 2.76 11.84
N TYR A 143 -3.26 3.30 10.69
CA TYR A 143 -4.58 3.87 10.44
C TYR A 143 -5.18 3.27 9.16
N ILE A 144 -6.42 2.79 9.23
CA ILE A 144 -7.15 2.29 8.07
C ILE A 144 -7.91 3.43 7.42
N VAL A 145 -7.50 3.82 6.22
CA VAL A 145 -8.19 4.83 5.42
C VAL A 145 -9.28 4.14 4.61
N GLN A 146 -10.53 4.27 5.05
CA GLN A 146 -11.71 3.80 4.31
C GLN A 146 -12.05 4.82 3.23
N PHE A 147 -11.78 4.52 1.96
CA PHE A 147 -11.84 5.52 0.89
C PHE A 147 -13.25 6.07 0.67
N GLY A 148 -14.29 5.27 0.91
CA GLY A 148 -15.68 5.73 0.90
C GLY A 148 -15.92 6.87 1.89
N ARG A 149 -15.37 6.81 3.11
CA ARG A 149 -15.41 7.95 4.07
C ARG A 149 -14.70 9.17 3.54
N LEU A 150 -13.54 8.97 2.94
CA LEU A 150 -12.73 10.07 2.40
C LEU A 150 -13.47 10.79 1.25
N VAL A 151 -14.34 10.10 0.51
CA VAL A 151 -15.16 10.68 -0.55
C VAL A 151 -16.46 11.29 -0.01
N ASN A 152 -17.15 10.59 0.89
CA ASN A 152 -18.48 10.98 1.37
C ASN A 152 -18.45 12.02 2.49
N ASP A 153 -17.41 11.99 3.33
CA ASP A 153 -17.17 12.93 4.43
C ASP A 153 -15.66 13.31 4.50
N PRO A 154 -15.16 14.00 3.46
CA PRO A 154 -13.74 14.32 3.32
C PRO A 154 -13.19 15.14 4.48
N MET A 155 -14.01 16.00 5.08
CA MET A 155 -13.60 16.88 6.17
C MET A 155 -13.27 16.09 7.43
N ASN A 156 -14.18 15.23 7.87
CA ASN A 156 -13.97 14.46 9.10
C ASN A 156 -12.92 13.37 8.91
N GLU A 157 -12.90 12.68 7.76
CA GLU A 157 -11.88 11.65 7.52
C GLU A 157 -10.48 12.25 7.39
N SER A 158 -10.33 13.41 6.74
CA SER A 158 -9.05 14.13 6.73
C SER A 158 -8.62 14.57 8.12
N LYS A 159 -9.55 15.04 8.95
CA LYS A 159 -9.26 15.41 10.34
C LYS A 159 -8.71 14.24 11.14
N ARG A 160 -9.32 13.05 11.05
CA ARG A 160 -8.83 11.82 11.71
C ARG A 160 -7.42 11.45 11.24
N ILE A 161 -7.17 11.52 9.93
CA ILE A 161 -5.84 11.29 9.35
C ILE A 161 -4.81 12.30 9.89
N PHE A 162 -5.17 13.59 9.96
CA PHE A 162 -4.27 14.63 10.48
C PHE A 162 -4.00 14.49 11.97
N GLU A 163 -5.01 14.15 12.77
CA GLU A 163 -4.85 13.84 14.20
C GLU A 163 -3.90 12.66 14.38
N PHE A 164 -4.13 11.56 13.64
CA PHE A 164 -3.26 10.40 13.62
C PHE A 164 -1.83 10.75 13.21
N LEU A 165 -1.63 11.58 12.18
CA LEU A 165 -0.31 12.00 11.69
C LEU A 165 0.33 13.13 12.50
N HIS A 166 -0.40 13.76 13.42
CA HIS A 166 -0.03 15.00 14.13
C HIS A 166 0.26 16.19 13.20
N ILE A 167 -0.50 16.31 12.11
CA ILE A 167 -0.43 17.44 11.19
C ILE A 167 -1.36 18.55 11.70
N ARG A 168 -0.82 19.76 11.83
CA ARG A 168 -1.61 20.98 12.13
C ARG A 168 -1.93 21.72 10.84
N ASN A 169 -3.13 22.29 10.75
CA ASN A 169 -3.58 23.09 9.61
C ASN A 169 -3.47 22.38 8.25
N GLY A 170 -3.72 21.06 8.22
CA GLY A 170 -3.78 20.31 6.98
C GLY A 170 -4.95 20.76 6.11
N ILE A 171 -4.76 20.73 4.78
CA ILE A 171 -5.83 21.01 3.82
C ILE A 171 -6.62 19.70 3.61
N PRO A 172 -7.92 19.66 3.94
CA PRO A 172 -8.72 18.45 3.77
C PRO A 172 -8.75 17.96 2.32
N PHE A 173 -8.87 16.65 2.16
CA PHE A 173 -9.03 16.01 0.87
C PHE A 173 -10.20 16.62 0.09
N GLN A 174 -9.99 16.81 -1.21
CA GLN A 174 -11.01 17.31 -2.13
C GLN A 174 -11.30 16.20 -3.15
N PRO A 175 -12.42 15.46 -3.00
CA PRO A 175 -12.76 14.39 -3.92
C PRO A 175 -12.92 14.96 -5.33
N ARG A 176 -12.33 14.25 -6.31
CA ARG A 176 -12.49 14.59 -7.73
C ARG A 176 -13.53 13.64 -8.34
N PRO A 177 -14.33 14.11 -9.31
CA PRO A 177 -15.20 13.23 -10.07
C PRO A 177 -14.37 12.11 -10.71
N THR A 178 -14.79 10.86 -10.51
CA THR A 178 -14.20 9.70 -11.18
C THR A 178 -15.17 9.15 -12.20
N HIS A 179 -14.65 8.64 -13.32
CA HIS A 179 -15.47 7.94 -14.30
C HIS A 179 -16.16 6.71 -13.68
N SER A 180 -17.35 6.39 -14.18
CA SER A 180 -18.07 5.18 -13.81
C SER A 180 -17.27 3.93 -14.17
N VAL A 181 -17.37 2.91 -13.31
CA VAL A 181 -16.81 1.58 -13.57
C VAL A 181 -17.47 0.99 -14.81
N GLY A 182 -16.67 0.59 -15.81
CA GLY A 182 -17.15 0.12 -17.12
C GLY A 182 -17.28 -1.40 -17.26
N PHE A 183 -17.35 -2.15 -16.15
CA PHE A 183 -17.49 -3.61 -16.18
C PHE A 183 -18.89 -4.05 -16.63
N THR A 184 -18.96 -5.16 -17.37
CA THR A 184 -20.24 -5.82 -17.66
C THR A 184 -20.86 -6.37 -16.38
N LYS A 185 -22.17 -6.68 -16.39
CA LYS A 185 -22.82 -7.31 -15.23
C LYS A 185 -22.21 -8.66 -14.87
N GLU A 186 -21.74 -9.40 -15.87
CA GLU A 186 -21.08 -10.70 -15.68
C GLU A 186 -19.72 -10.52 -14.99
N ASP A 187 -18.90 -9.57 -15.47
CA ASP A 187 -17.62 -9.25 -14.84
C ASP A 187 -17.79 -8.82 -13.39
N GLN A 188 -18.78 -7.96 -13.13
CA GLN A 188 -19.10 -7.50 -11.77
C GLN A 188 -19.49 -8.68 -10.87
N ALA A 189 -20.36 -9.58 -11.35
CA ALA A 189 -20.77 -10.76 -10.59
C ALA A 189 -19.58 -11.70 -10.30
N ASN A 190 -18.69 -11.90 -11.28
CA ASN A 190 -17.50 -12.73 -11.11
C ASN A 190 -16.53 -12.13 -10.08
N ILE A 191 -16.23 -10.82 -10.19
CA ILE A 191 -15.38 -10.10 -9.23
C ILE A 191 -15.98 -10.20 -7.82
N LEU A 192 -17.26 -9.85 -7.66
CA LEU A 192 -17.94 -9.84 -6.37
C LEU A 192 -17.96 -11.23 -5.73
N ARG A 193 -18.13 -12.30 -6.52
CA ARG A 193 -18.04 -13.68 -6.03
C ARG A 193 -16.67 -13.98 -5.42
N ILE A 194 -15.58 -13.50 -6.03
CA ILE A 194 -14.21 -13.74 -5.56
C ILE A 194 -13.90 -12.94 -4.29
N VAL A 195 -14.31 -11.66 -4.24
CA VAL A 195 -13.95 -10.76 -3.13
C VAL A 195 -14.91 -10.82 -1.95
N LYS A 196 -16.07 -11.47 -2.09
CA LYS A 196 -17.11 -11.55 -1.06
C LYS A 196 -16.60 -12.00 0.32
N PRO A 197 -15.79 -13.06 0.46
CA PRO A 197 -15.34 -13.50 1.79
C PRO A 197 -14.55 -12.40 2.52
N GLN A 198 -13.73 -11.65 1.80
CA GLN A 198 -12.94 -10.55 2.35
C GLN A 198 -13.78 -9.31 2.64
N LEU A 199 -14.82 -9.02 1.84
CA LEU A 199 -15.80 -7.98 2.16
C LEU A 199 -16.52 -8.28 3.48
N GLU A 200 -16.96 -9.53 3.67
CA GLU A 200 -17.62 -9.96 4.91
C GLU A 200 -16.66 -9.88 6.12
N LEU A 201 -15.40 -10.27 5.93
CA LEU A 201 -14.37 -10.13 6.95
C LEU A 201 -14.15 -8.67 7.36
N LEU A 202 -14.00 -7.76 6.40
CA LEU A 202 -13.84 -6.33 6.67
C LEU A 202 -15.06 -5.75 7.38
N ALA A 203 -16.26 -6.10 6.93
CA ALA A 203 -17.50 -5.64 7.54
C ALA A 203 -17.62 -6.10 9.00
N SER A 204 -17.26 -7.36 9.30
CA SER A 204 -17.23 -7.89 10.68
C SER A 204 -16.27 -7.14 11.61
N LYS A 205 -15.31 -6.42 11.03
CA LYS A 205 -14.31 -5.60 11.70
C LYS A 205 -14.65 -4.11 11.75
N GLY A 206 -15.83 -3.70 11.27
CA GLY A 206 -16.26 -2.30 11.21
C GLY A 206 -15.65 -1.52 10.04
N ILE A 207 -15.11 -2.21 9.04
CA ILE A 207 -14.57 -1.64 7.81
C ILE A 207 -15.59 -1.92 6.69
N SER A 208 -16.49 -0.96 6.46
CA SER A 208 -17.62 -1.14 5.55
C SER A 208 -17.79 0.01 4.54
N GLU A 209 -17.15 1.15 4.77
CA GLU A 209 -17.27 2.36 3.94
C GLU A 209 -16.13 2.43 2.93
N LEU A 210 -16.08 1.42 2.05
CA LEU A 210 -15.05 1.23 1.03
C LEU A 210 -15.21 2.19 -0.17
#